data_AF-A0A949XZR4-F1
#
_entry.id   AF-A0A949XZR4-F1
#
_cell.length_a   1.000
_cell.length_b   1.000
_cell.length_c   1.000
_cell.angle_alpha   90.00
_cell.angle_beta   90.00
_cell.angle_gamma   90.00
#
_symmetry.space_group_name_H-M   'P 1'
#
loop_
_entity.id
_entity.type
_entity.pdbx_description
1 polymer ?
#
loop_
_entity_poly.entity_id
_entity_poly.type
_entity_poly.pdbx_seq_one_letter_code
_entity_poly.pdbx_strand_id
1 'polypeptide(L)'
;MRKPYPRGGFRRRQFLAGAAALPALAVLHVSAAESKAARDPKALDGTLGIPGPYPGRVIEVRNPALIKDGVKDRAAVKATVARGMQELTGADDAVEAWRTLFEPGDVVGIKMNPVGNPLANTSSELMLEVIEGLKSAGVKLGDIFVFERYKKEFIAAGMHKAVPEGVWWGGLTPEDDPTQLQIQWPGDDPVAGYDPDEFVTMELIHHGHDPKDDRNL
;
A
#
# COMPACT_ATOMS: atom_id res chain seq x y z
N MET A 1 -51.20 -8.74 38.65
CA MET A 1 -51.57 -7.49 37.95
C MET A 1 -50.40 -6.50 38.06
N ARG A 2 -49.71 -6.20 36.95
CA ARG A 2 -48.67 -5.16 36.88
C ARG A 2 -49.11 -4.14 35.83
N LYS A 3 -49.14 -2.85 36.21
CA LYS A 3 -49.61 -1.74 35.37
C LYS A 3 -48.72 -1.56 34.12
N PRO A 4 -49.29 -1.20 32.95
CA PRO A 4 -48.49 -0.84 31.78
C PRO A 4 -47.79 0.51 31.98
N TYR A 5 -46.59 0.63 31.41
CA TYR A 5 -45.79 1.86 31.41
C TYR A 5 -46.51 3.00 30.66
N PRO A 6 -46.37 4.26 31.12
CA PRO A 6 -47.01 5.40 30.48
C PRO A 6 -46.38 5.68 29.11
N ARG A 7 -47.21 5.80 28.07
CA ARG A 7 -46.81 6.33 26.76
C ARG A 7 -47.10 7.84 26.73
N GLY A 8 -46.06 8.64 26.86
CA GLY A 8 -46.04 10.08 26.60
C GLY A 8 -44.69 10.65 27.02
N GLY A 9 -43.95 11.41 26.23
CA GLY A 9 -44.13 11.82 24.85
C GLY A 9 -42.96 12.74 24.48
N PHE A 10 -42.14 12.31 23.54
CA PHE A 10 -41.42 13.19 22.62
C PHE A 10 -41.50 12.51 21.26
N ARG A 11 -42.20 13.13 20.31
CA ARG A 11 -42.20 12.64 18.93
C ARG A 11 -40.86 13.05 18.31
N ARG A 12 -40.27 12.18 17.48
CA ARG A 12 -39.02 12.39 16.72
C ARG A 12 -38.88 13.79 16.07
N ARG A 13 -40.01 14.42 15.76
CA ARG A 13 -40.14 15.77 15.17
C ARG A 13 -39.87 16.92 16.15
N GLN A 14 -40.09 16.72 17.45
CA GLN A 14 -39.79 17.71 18.51
C GLN A 14 -38.31 17.70 18.89
N PHE A 15 -37.63 16.55 18.77
CA PHE A 15 -36.19 16.44 18.98
C PHE A 15 -35.40 17.21 17.91
N LEU A 16 -35.81 17.10 16.63
CA LEU A 16 -35.17 17.83 15.52
C LEU A 16 -35.41 19.34 15.58
N ALA A 17 -36.52 19.79 16.17
CA ALA A 17 -36.79 21.22 16.36
C ALA A 17 -35.93 21.86 17.46
N GLY A 18 -35.41 21.08 18.42
CA GLY A 18 -34.56 21.57 19.51
C GLY A 18 -33.09 21.80 19.15
N ALA A 19 -32.64 21.31 18.00
CA ALA A 19 -31.24 21.45 17.56
C ALA A 19 -30.93 22.78 16.84
N ALA A 20 -31.92 23.64 16.62
CA ALA A 20 -31.77 24.87 15.85
C ALA A 20 -31.48 26.14 16.68
N ALA A 21 -31.18 26.01 17.98
CA ALA A 21 -30.94 27.16 18.85
C ALA A 21 -29.71 26.99 19.76
N LEU A 22 -28.51 26.98 19.16
CA LEU A 22 -27.27 27.36 19.85
C LEU A 22 -26.38 28.15 18.87
N PRO A 23 -26.02 29.42 19.18
CA PRO A 23 -25.08 30.18 18.38
C PRO A 23 -23.63 29.80 18.75
N ALA A 24 -22.80 29.65 17.72
CA ALA A 24 -21.33 29.75 17.72
C ALA A 24 -20.54 28.88 18.71
N LEU A 25 -20.05 27.74 18.21
CA LEU A 25 -18.74 27.21 18.58
C LEU A 25 -18.15 26.47 17.38
N ALA A 26 -17.04 27.02 16.88
CA ALA A 26 -16.02 26.47 15.99
C ALA A 26 -16.42 25.38 14.99
N VAL A 27 -16.22 25.72 13.72
CA VAL A 27 -16.14 24.85 12.55
C VAL A 27 -15.38 23.56 12.87
N LEU A 28 -16.11 22.47 13.11
CA LEU A 28 -15.68 21.13 12.76
C LEU A 28 -16.62 20.69 11.65
N HIS A 29 -16.29 21.07 10.42
CA HIS A 29 -16.71 20.28 9.28
C HIS A 29 -16.02 18.92 9.43
N VAL A 30 -16.65 18.00 10.16
CA VAL A 30 -16.46 16.58 9.89
C VAL A 30 -17.10 16.40 8.52
N SER A 31 -16.27 16.54 7.49
CA SER A 31 -16.65 16.26 6.13
C SER A 31 -16.95 14.76 6.07
N ALA A 32 -18.23 14.39 6.10
CA ALA A 32 -18.69 13.10 5.60
C ALA A 32 -18.67 13.10 4.06
N ALA A 33 -17.66 13.73 3.46
CA ALA A 33 -17.42 13.54 2.04
C ALA A 33 -17.00 12.09 1.88
N GLU A 34 -17.78 11.32 1.12
CA GLU A 34 -17.24 10.19 0.39
C GLU A 34 -15.91 10.64 -0.22
N SER A 35 -14.86 9.87 0.02
CA SER A 35 -13.53 10.22 -0.47
C SER A 35 -13.64 10.55 -1.96
N LYS A 36 -13.03 11.67 -2.38
CA LYS A 36 -12.91 11.98 -3.81
C LYS A 36 -12.13 10.89 -4.56
N ALA A 37 -11.47 9.97 -3.83
CA ALA A 37 -10.86 8.76 -4.33
C ALA A 37 -11.82 7.55 -4.35
N ALA A 38 -13.14 7.76 -4.43
CA ALA A 38 -14.02 6.80 -5.10
C ALA A 38 -13.52 6.65 -6.54
N ARG A 39 -12.58 5.71 -6.75
CA ARG A 39 -11.96 5.44 -8.05
C ARG A 39 -13.09 5.23 -9.05
N ASP A 40 -13.02 5.95 -10.17
CA ASP A 40 -13.85 5.67 -11.34
C ASP A 40 -13.75 4.16 -11.61
N PRO A 41 -14.85 3.40 -11.61
CA PRO A 41 -14.83 1.99 -11.95
C PRO A 41 -14.11 1.73 -13.27
N LYS A 42 -14.11 2.70 -14.21
CA LYS A 42 -13.35 2.63 -15.46
C LYS A 42 -11.83 2.62 -15.30
N ALA A 43 -11.29 3.10 -14.17
CA ALA A 43 -9.86 2.95 -13.86
C ALA A 43 -9.48 1.46 -13.71
N LEU A 44 -10.43 0.59 -13.38
CA LEU A 44 -10.26 -0.87 -13.36
C LEU A 44 -10.45 -1.50 -14.75
N ASP A 45 -10.95 -0.77 -15.74
CA ASP A 45 -11.19 -1.23 -17.12
C ASP A 45 -9.96 -0.98 -18.04
N GLY A 46 -8.89 -0.38 -17.52
CA GLY A 46 -7.65 -0.14 -18.27
C GLY A 46 -6.89 -1.42 -18.61
N THR A 47 -5.88 -1.32 -19.48
CA THR A 47 -5.03 -2.46 -19.89
C THR A 47 -4.39 -3.18 -18.70
N LEU A 48 -4.00 -2.44 -17.66
CA LEU A 48 -3.45 -2.97 -16.40
C LEU A 48 -4.51 -3.06 -15.27
N GLY A 49 -5.78 -2.98 -15.62
CA GLY A 49 -6.92 -3.11 -14.71
C GLY A 49 -7.09 -4.52 -14.16
N ILE A 50 -8.28 -4.85 -13.64
CA ILE A 50 -8.56 -6.19 -13.10
C ILE A 50 -9.44 -6.94 -14.12
N PRO A 51 -9.04 -8.13 -14.61
CA PRO A 51 -7.96 -9.00 -14.13
C PRO A 51 -6.58 -8.77 -14.76
N GLY A 52 -6.44 -7.75 -15.62
CA GLY A 52 -5.18 -7.37 -16.27
C GLY A 52 -4.87 -8.23 -17.52
N PRO A 53 -3.71 -8.02 -18.16
CA PRO A 53 -3.38 -8.65 -19.44
C PRO A 53 -2.92 -10.11 -19.30
N TYR A 54 -2.59 -10.55 -18.08
CA TYR A 54 -2.05 -11.90 -17.80
C TYR A 54 -2.87 -12.63 -16.71
N PRO A 55 -4.18 -12.83 -16.90
CA PRO A 55 -5.06 -13.35 -15.86
C PRO A 55 -4.66 -14.76 -15.42
N GLY A 56 -4.31 -14.92 -14.15
CA GLY A 56 -3.99 -16.22 -13.55
C GLY A 56 -2.72 -16.90 -14.10
N ARG A 57 -1.84 -16.16 -14.80
CA ARG A 57 -0.59 -16.71 -15.34
C ARG A 57 0.51 -16.68 -14.28
N VAL A 58 1.15 -17.82 -14.04
CA VAL A 58 2.29 -17.94 -13.14
C VAL A 58 3.50 -18.42 -13.94
N ILE A 59 4.64 -17.73 -13.77
CA ILE A 59 5.92 -18.13 -14.34
C ILE A 59 6.84 -18.55 -13.19
N GLU A 60 7.43 -19.74 -13.33
CA GLU A 60 8.42 -20.25 -12.39
C GLU A 60 9.80 -20.28 -13.06
N VAL A 61 10.73 -19.53 -12.49
CA VAL A 61 12.13 -19.53 -12.92
C VAL A 61 12.99 -20.16 -11.84
N ARG A 62 13.69 -21.24 -12.20
CA ARG A 62 14.66 -21.91 -11.33
C ARG A 62 16.07 -21.55 -11.77
N ASN A 63 16.88 -21.06 -10.84
CA ASN A 63 18.29 -20.78 -11.04
C ASN A 63 19.08 -21.16 -9.78
N PRO A 64 19.87 -22.26 -9.81
CA PRO A 64 20.63 -22.72 -8.65
C PRO A 64 21.76 -21.77 -8.25
N ALA A 65 22.07 -20.77 -9.07
CA ALA A 65 23.06 -19.76 -8.74
C ALA A 65 22.51 -18.60 -7.90
N LEU A 66 21.19 -18.49 -7.70
CA LEU A 66 20.57 -17.38 -6.95
C LEU A 66 21.14 -17.23 -5.54
N ILE A 67 21.35 -18.37 -4.86
CA ILE A 67 21.91 -18.42 -3.52
C ILE A 67 22.89 -19.59 -3.45
N LYS A 68 24.12 -19.32 -3.02
CA LYS A 68 25.16 -20.32 -2.77
C LYS A 68 25.77 -20.08 -1.40
N ASP A 69 25.82 -21.11 -0.56
CA ASP A 69 26.40 -21.03 0.79
C ASP A 69 25.86 -19.85 1.63
N GLY A 70 24.56 -19.56 1.47
CA GLY A 70 23.87 -18.44 2.14
C GLY A 70 24.12 -17.06 1.53
N VAL A 71 24.94 -16.95 0.48
CA VAL A 71 25.24 -15.71 -0.23
C VAL A 71 24.37 -15.60 -1.49
N LYS A 72 23.70 -14.46 -1.64
CA LYS A 72 22.85 -14.15 -2.80
C LYS A 72 23.71 -13.62 -3.93
N ASP A 73 23.52 -14.12 -5.15
CA ASP A 73 24.24 -13.65 -6.34
C ASP A 73 23.38 -12.68 -7.14
N ARG A 74 23.76 -11.41 -7.16
CA ARG A 74 23.01 -10.35 -7.83
C ARG A 74 22.90 -10.54 -9.35
N ALA A 75 23.93 -11.08 -10.01
CA ALA A 75 23.88 -11.31 -11.45
C ALA A 75 22.94 -12.47 -11.80
N ALA A 76 22.92 -13.52 -10.98
CA ALA A 76 21.96 -14.61 -11.08
C ALA A 76 20.53 -14.10 -10.88
N VAL A 77 20.30 -13.23 -9.88
CA VAL A 77 18.99 -12.59 -9.65
C VAL A 77 18.56 -11.79 -10.87
N LYS A 78 19.44 -10.94 -11.41
CA LYS A 78 19.18 -10.14 -12.63
C LYS A 78 18.72 -11.02 -13.79
N ALA A 79 19.48 -12.07 -14.09
CA ALA A 79 19.18 -12.97 -15.20
C ALA A 79 17.85 -13.71 -14.99
N THR A 80 17.56 -14.12 -13.75
CA THR A 80 16.32 -14.81 -13.38
C THR A 80 15.10 -13.89 -13.48
N VAL A 81 15.18 -12.65 -12.99
CA VAL A 81 14.09 -11.66 -13.10
C VAL A 81 13.85 -11.32 -14.57
N ALA A 82 14.90 -11.06 -15.34
CA ALA A 82 14.78 -10.78 -16.78
C ALA A 82 14.04 -11.90 -17.53
N ARG A 83 14.41 -13.17 -17.27
CA ARG A 83 13.75 -14.33 -17.88
C ARG A 83 12.28 -14.44 -17.47
N GLY A 84 11.99 -14.26 -16.18
CA GLY A 84 10.62 -14.31 -15.65
C GLY A 84 9.72 -13.24 -16.26
N MET A 85 10.23 -12.02 -16.39
CA MET A 85 9.51 -10.90 -17.01
C MET A 85 9.25 -11.15 -18.50
N GLN A 86 10.26 -11.61 -19.25
CA GLN A 86 10.10 -11.97 -20.67
C GLN A 86 9.07 -13.08 -20.85
N GLU A 87 9.17 -14.17 -20.07
CA GLU A 87 8.22 -15.28 -20.16
C GLU A 87 6.79 -14.86 -19.78
N LEU A 88 6.63 -14.02 -18.77
CA LEU A 88 5.32 -13.53 -18.31
C LEU A 88 4.65 -12.67 -19.39
N THR A 89 5.42 -11.74 -19.96
CA THR A 89 4.92 -10.71 -20.86
C THR A 89 4.88 -11.14 -22.32
N GLY A 90 5.70 -12.12 -22.70
CA GLY A 90 5.92 -12.54 -24.08
C GLY A 90 6.84 -11.60 -24.87
N ALA A 91 7.53 -10.66 -24.21
CA ALA A 91 8.41 -9.71 -24.87
C ALA A 91 9.75 -10.34 -25.31
N ASP A 92 10.35 -9.79 -26.36
CA ASP A 92 11.60 -10.27 -26.96
C ASP A 92 12.83 -10.05 -26.05
N ASP A 93 12.78 -9.02 -25.20
CA ASP A 93 13.83 -8.72 -24.24
C ASP A 93 13.28 -8.15 -22.92
N ALA A 94 14.17 -8.03 -21.93
CA ALA A 94 13.79 -7.62 -20.58
C ALA A 94 13.31 -6.17 -20.52
N VAL A 95 13.86 -5.26 -21.32
CA VAL A 95 13.47 -3.84 -21.32
C VAL A 95 12.06 -3.71 -21.85
N GLU A 96 11.76 -4.36 -22.98
CA GLU A 96 10.41 -4.39 -23.53
C GLU A 96 9.42 -5.08 -22.58
N ALA A 97 9.84 -6.11 -21.85
CA ALA A 97 9.02 -6.73 -20.80
C ALA A 97 8.64 -5.76 -19.67
N TRP A 98 9.56 -4.90 -19.22
CA TRP A 98 9.25 -3.89 -18.21
C TRP A 98 8.34 -2.79 -18.77
N ARG A 99 8.52 -2.41 -20.04
CA ARG A 99 7.69 -1.41 -20.73
C ARG A 99 6.25 -1.84 -20.96
N THR A 100 5.92 -3.13 -20.84
CA THR A 100 4.52 -3.57 -20.89
C THR A 100 3.75 -3.22 -19.61
N LEU A 101 4.44 -2.94 -18.51
CA LEU A 101 3.87 -2.70 -17.19
C LEU A 101 4.10 -1.28 -16.65
N PHE A 102 5.14 -0.60 -17.14
CA PHE A 102 5.55 0.70 -16.64
C PHE A 102 5.96 1.64 -17.78
N GLU A 103 5.75 2.93 -17.58
CA GLU A 103 6.07 3.98 -18.55
C GLU A 103 6.72 5.22 -17.90
N PRO A 104 7.39 6.09 -18.68
CA PRO A 104 7.94 7.33 -18.14
C PRO A 104 6.85 8.23 -17.53
N GLY A 105 7.02 8.60 -16.27
CA GLY A 105 6.06 9.41 -15.52
C GLY A 105 5.31 8.63 -14.43
N ASP A 106 5.41 7.30 -14.44
CA ASP A 106 4.90 6.47 -13.34
C ASP A 106 5.62 6.77 -12.02
N VAL A 107 4.86 6.78 -10.93
CA VAL A 107 5.37 6.80 -9.55
C VAL A 107 5.15 5.41 -8.95
N VAL A 108 6.24 4.73 -8.57
CA VAL A 108 6.22 3.30 -8.27
C VAL A 108 6.66 3.02 -6.83
N GLY A 109 5.77 2.37 -6.07
CA GLY A 109 6.07 1.86 -4.73
C GLY A 109 6.61 0.42 -4.77
N ILE A 110 7.79 0.17 -4.18
CA ILE A 110 8.38 -1.16 -4.00
C ILE A 110 8.24 -1.58 -2.55
N LYS A 111 7.36 -2.54 -2.28
CA LYS A 111 7.12 -3.06 -0.94
C LYS A 111 8.12 -4.14 -0.55
N MET A 112 8.90 -3.88 0.49
CA MET A 112 9.85 -4.82 1.09
C MET A 112 9.20 -5.56 2.28
N ASN A 113 9.73 -6.73 2.65
CA ASN A 113 9.26 -7.52 3.78
C ASN A 113 10.42 -7.94 4.72
N PRO A 114 10.51 -7.38 5.95
CA PRO A 114 11.55 -7.69 6.92
C PRO A 114 11.22 -8.82 7.91
N VAL A 115 9.98 -9.31 7.98
CA VAL A 115 9.48 -10.17 9.09
C VAL A 115 10.32 -11.44 9.32
N GLY A 116 10.88 -12.02 8.25
CA GLY A 116 11.72 -13.22 8.33
C GLY A 116 13.23 -12.96 8.48
N ASN A 117 13.66 -11.73 8.72
CA ASN A 117 15.07 -11.36 8.71
C ASN A 117 15.89 -12.16 9.76
N PRO A 118 17.08 -12.71 9.41
CA PRO A 118 17.78 -12.60 8.12
C PRO A 118 17.52 -13.75 7.14
N LEU A 119 16.68 -14.72 7.49
CA LEU A 119 16.57 -15.99 6.75
C LEU A 119 15.50 -15.99 5.66
N ALA A 120 14.42 -15.23 5.85
CA ALA A 120 13.22 -15.23 4.99
C ALA A 120 12.67 -13.80 4.79
N ASN A 121 13.55 -12.85 4.51
CA ASN A 121 13.20 -11.47 4.15
C ASN A 121 13.39 -11.19 2.66
N THR A 122 12.78 -10.12 2.15
CA THR A 122 13.03 -9.67 0.76
C THR A 122 14.52 -9.38 0.57
N SER A 123 15.10 -9.88 -0.52
CA SER A 123 16.49 -9.66 -0.88
C SER A 123 16.72 -8.22 -1.36
N SER A 124 17.79 -7.59 -0.88
CA SER A 124 18.25 -6.29 -1.39
C SER A 124 18.72 -6.39 -2.84
N GLU A 125 19.32 -7.52 -3.24
CA GLU A 125 19.71 -7.80 -4.62
C GLU A 125 18.49 -7.82 -5.54
N LEU A 126 17.38 -8.43 -5.11
CA LEU A 126 16.12 -8.42 -5.86
C LEU A 126 15.55 -7.01 -5.99
N MET A 127 15.51 -6.25 -4.90
CA MET A 127 15.08 -4.84 -4.92
C MET A 127 15.89 -4.02 -5.93
N LEU A 128 17.21 -4.16 -5.93
CA LEU A 128 18.09 -3.45 -6.85
C LEU A 128 17.80 -3.81 -8.32
N GLU A 129 17.55 -5.08 -8.63
CA GLU A 129 17.23 -5.49 -10.01
C GLU A 129 15.81 -5.08 -10.43
N VAL A 130 14.86 -4.96 -9.50
CA VAL A 130 13.55 -4.34 -9.78
C VAL A 130 13.73 -2.85 -10.11
N ILE A 131 14.53 -2.11 -9.34
CA ILE A 131 14.84 -0.69 -9.61
C ILE A 131 15.49 -0.53 -11.00
N GLU A 132 16.44 -1.38 -11.37
CA GLU A 132 17.04 -1.36 -12.71
C GLU A 132 16.03 -1.68 -13.82
N GLY A 133 15.09 -2.60 -13.57
CA GLY A 133 13.96 -2.88 -14.45
C GLY A 133 13.09 -1.65 -14.70
N LEU A 134 12.66 -0.98 -13.64
CA LEU A 134 11.87 0.25 -13.70
C LEU A 134 12.60 1.37 -14.45
N LYS A 135 13.90 1.56 -14.17
CA LYS A 135 14.74 2.53 -14.91
C LYS A 135 14.79 2.22 -16.40
N SER A 136 14.85 0.94 -16.78
CA SER A 136 14.87 0.54 -18.19
C SER A 136 13.56 0.87 -18.93
N ALA A 137 12.43 0.86 -18.21
CA ALA A 137 11.14 1.34 -18.70
C ALA A 137 11.02 2.87 -18.72
N GLY A 138 11.99 3.59 -18.15
CA GLY A 138 12.06 5.06 -18.15
C GLY A 138 11.53 5.73 -16.88
N VAL A 139 11.21 4.95 -15.84
CA VAL A 139 10.87 5.48 -14.52
C VAL A 139 12.11 6.13 -13.88
N LYS A 140 11.98 7.37 -13.41
CA LYS A 140 13.10 8.09 -12.79
C LYS A 140 13.28 7.63 -11.35
N LEU A 141 14.52 7.68 -10.85
CA LEU A 141 14.81 7.30 -9.45
C LEU A 141 13.95 8.06 -8.44
N GLY A 142 13.76 9.37 -8.67
CA GLY A 142 12.94 10.23 -7.79
C GLY A 142 11.45 9.92 -7.79
N ASP A 143 10.98 9.09 -8.73
CA ASP A 143 9.61 8.62 -8.82
C ASP A 143 9.47 7.18 -8.25
N ILE A 144 10.53 6.62 -7.67
CA ILE A 144 10.52 5.29 -7.03
C ILE A 144 10.55 5.45 -5.50
N PHE A 145 9.69 4.69 -4.82
CA PHE A 145 9.56 4.69 -3.37
C PHE A 145 9.69 3.28 -2.78
N VAL A 146 10.76 2.97 -2.05
CA VAL A 146 10.97 1.66 -1.39
C VAL A 146 10.44 1.70 0.03
N PHE A 147 9.54 0.80 0.40
CA PHE A 147 8.84 0.93 1.68
C PHE A 147 8.50 -0.37 2.37
N GLU A 148 8.22 -0.23 3.66
CA GLU A 148 7.56 -1.20 4.51
C GLU A 148 6.37 -0.53 5.18
N ARG A 149 5.48 -1.28 5.82
CA ARG A 149 4.58 -0.81 6.85
C ARG A 149 5.38 -0.11 7.96
N TYR A 150 6.35 -0.77 8.59
CA TYR A 150 7.04 -0.23 9.77
C TYR A 150 8.47 0.26 9.44
N LYS A 151 8.71 1.59 9.54
CA LYS A 151 10.03 2.16 9.25
C LYS A 151 11.13 1.58 10.16
N LYS A 152 10.84 1.40 11.45
CA LYS A 152 11.80 0.80 12.40
C LYS A 152 12.22 -0.61 12.01
N GLU A 153 11.31 -1.45 11.52
CA GLU A 153 11.67 -2.82 11.10
C GLU A 153 12.48 -2.83 9.81
N PHE A 154 12.12 -1.96 8.85
CA PHE A 154 12.89 -1.75 7.63
C PHE A 154 14.35 -1.33 7.93
N ILE A 155 14.52 -0.47 8.94
CA ILE A 155 15.85 -0.05 9.42
C ILE A 155 16.57 -1.18 10.14
N ALA A 156 15.89 -1.87 11.05
CA ALA A 156 16.46 -2.97 11.84
C ALA A 156 16.94 -4.13 10.95
N ALA A 157 16.23 -4.42 9.86
CA ALA A 157 16.64 -5.39 8.85
C ALA A 157 17.77 -4.89 7.92
N GLY A 158 18.21 -3.63 8.06
CA GLY A 158 19.29 -3.05 7.27
C GLY A 158 18.94 -2.75 5.80
N MET A 159 17.67 -2.86 5.41
CA MET A 159 17.24 -2.76 4.00
C MET A 159 17.48 -1.38 3.39
N HIS A 160 17.22 -0.32 4.16
CA HIS A 160 17.49 1.08 3.78
C HIS A 160 18.92 1.33 3.29
N LYS A 161 19.91 0.56 3.78
CA LYS A 161 21.32 0.74 3.41
C LYS A 161 21.61 0.37 1.95
N ALA A 162 20.75 -0.45 1.35
CA ALA A 162 20.90 -0.88 -0.04
C ALA A 162 20.10 0.00 -1.01
N VAL A 163 19.25 0.92 -0.52
CA VAL A 163 18.46 1.80 -1.38
C VAL A 163 19.41 2.79 -2.08
N PRO A 164 19.41 2.86 -3.42
CA PRO A 164 20.27 3.79 -4.15
C PRO A 164 19.97 5.26 -3.84
N GLU A 165 20.98 6.11 -3.98
CA GLU A 165 20.78 7.55 -3.93
C GLU A 165 19.77 8.00 -5.00
N GLY A 166 18.89 8.94 -4.64
CA GLY A 166 17.82 9.44 -5.50
C GLY A 166 16.54 8.61 -5.49
N VAL A 167 16.51 7.44 -4.85
CA VAL A 167 15.29 6.67 -4.59
C VAL A 167 14.78 6.99 -3.19
N TRP A 168 13.49 7.28 -3.07
CA TRP A 168 12.87 7.53 -1.77
C TRP A 168 12.68 6.22 -1.00
N TRP A 169 12.71 6.29 0.33
CA TRP A 169 12.38 5.14 1.16
C TRP A 169 11.82 5.51 2.52
N GLY A 170 11.05 4.60 3.12
CA GLY A 170 10.50 4.81 4.46
C GLY A 170 9.56 3.72 4.93
N GLY A 171 8.65 4.11 5.83
CA GLY A 171 7.58 3.26 6.34
C GLY A 171 6.21 3.91 6.13
N LEU A 172 5.13 3.15 6.19
CA LEU A 172 3.76 3.69 6.29
C LEU A 172 3.44 4.19 7.72
N THR A 173 4.09 3.62 8.74
CA THR A 173 4.10 4.09 10.13
C THR A 173 5.52 4.05 10.70
N PRO A 174 5.83 4.83 11.76
CA PRO A 174 7.18 4.87 12.31
C PRO A 174 7.58 3.53 12.96
N GLU A 175 6.62 2.82 13.55
CA GLU A 175 6.85 1.62 14.35
C GLU A 175 5.66 0.66 14.32
N ASP A 176 5.86 -0.54 14.86
CA ASP A 176 4.79 -1.50 15.11
C ASP A 176 3.95 -1.04 16.31
N ASP A 177 2.88 -0.32 15.99
CA ASP A 177 1.86 0.06 16.96
C ASP A 177 0.82 -1.07 17.09
N PRO A 178 0.51 -1.55 18.31
CA PRO A 178 -0.44 -2.66 18.50
C PRO A 178 -1.84 -2.42 17.93
N THR A 179 -2.26 -1.17 17.75
CA THR A 179 -3.57 -0.88 17.15
C THR A 179 -3.54 -0.98 15.64
N GLN A 180 -2.36 -0.86 15.02
CA GLN A 180 -2.16 -0.72 13.57
C GLN A 180 -2.88 0.48 12.94
N LEU A 181 -3.28 1.46 13.77
CA LEU A 181 -3.99 2.67 13.35
C LEU A 181 -3.14 3.93 13.56
N GLN A 182 -1.84 3.79 13.78
CA GLN A 182 -0.95 4.92 14.01
C GLN A 182 -0.82 5.76 12.73
N ILE A 183 -1.51 6.89 12.70
CA ILE A 183 -1.43 7.89 11.62
C ILE A 183 -0.53 9.08 11.96
N GLN A 184 -0.22 9.28 13.24
CA GLN A 184 0.67 10.34 13.70
C GLN A 184 2.11 9.86 13.63
N TRP A 185 2.96 10.69 13.03
CA TRP A 185 4.39 10.42 12.92
C TRP A 185 5.19 11.37 13.82
N PRO A 186 6.12 10.85 14.65
CA PRO A 186 6.97 11.70 15.46
C PRO A 186 8.08 12.33 14.60
N GLY A 187 8.27 13.66 14.73
CA GLY A 187 9.34 14.40 14.07
C GLY A 187 9.08 14.76 12.61
N ASP A 188 10.09 15.34 11.97
CA ASP A 188 10.01 15.94 10.62
C ASP A 188 10.53 14.98 9.55
N ASP A 189 9.94 13.78 9.48
CA ASP A 189 10.29 12.78 8.47
C ASP A 189 9.66 13.17 7.12
N PRO A 190 10.45 13.41 6.05
CA PRO A 190 9.95 14.00 4.80
C PRO A 190 8.99 13.09 4.02
N VAL A 191 8.91 11.83 4.42
CA VAL A 191 8.05 10.80 3.86
C VAL A 191 6.79 10.60 4.72
N ALA A 192 6.83 11.05 5.96
CA ALA A 192 5.76 10.80 6.89
C ALA A 192 4.54 11.69 6.65
N GLY A 193 3.41 11.17 7.08
CA GLY A 193 2.14 11.88 7.05
C GLY A 193 1.07 10.99 6.45
N TYR A 194 0.02 10.77 7.23
CA TYR A 194 -1.24 10.34 6.65
C TYR A 194 -1.92 11.58 6.06
N ASP A 195 -2.23 11.54 4.77
CA ASP A 195 -3.06 12.55 4.14
C ASP A 195 -4.54 12.17 4.36
N PRO A 196 -5.28 12.90 5.22
CA PRO A 196 -6.67 12.58 5.52
C PRO A 196 -7.62 12.84 4.35
N ASP A 197 -7.16 13.51 3.29
CA ASP A 197 -7.95 13.74 2.08
C ASP A 197 -7.72 12.62 1.03
N GLU A 198 -6.64 11.85 1.15
CA GLU A 198 -6.25 10.78 0.23
C GLU A 198 -6.39 9.39 0.90
N PHE A 199 -7.63 8.95 1.04
CA PHE A 199 -7.96 7.64 1.59
C PHE A 199 -8.96 6.88 0.71
N VAL A 200 -8.97 5.56 0.85
CA VAL A 200 -10.01 4.69 0.29
C VAL A 200 -10.71 3.98 1.44
N THR A 201 -12.03 4.03 1.45
CA THR A 201 -12.83 3.16 2.32
C THR A 201 -12.85 1.78 1.67
N MET A 202 -12.29 0.80 2.37
CA MET A 202 -12.40 -0.59 1.97
C MET A 202 -13.46 -1.23 2.84
N GLU A 203 -14.51 -1.80 2.24
CA GLU A 203 -15.50 -2.60 2.97
C GLU A 203 -14.91 -3.98 3.32
N LEU A 204 -13.84 -3.98 4.11
CA LEU A 204 -13.15 -5.17 4.57
C LEU A 204 -13.41 -5.34 6.07
N ILE A 205 -14.23 -6.33 6.40
CA ILE A 205 -14.43 -6.75 7.79
C ILE A 205 -13.53 -7.95 8.06
N HIS A 206 -12.61 -7.79 9.02
CA HIS A 206 -11.76 -8.88 9.47
C HIS A 206 -12.60 -10.08 9.94
N HIS A 207 -12.13 -11.30 9.66
CA HIS A 207 -12.82 -12.51 10.06
C HIS A 207 -13.05 -12.55 11.59
N GLY A 208 -14.33 -12.57 11.99
CA GLY A 208 -14.74 -12.56 13.40
C GLY A 208 -15.23 -11.20 13.92
N HIS A 209 -15.17 -10.14 13.11
CA HIS A 209 -15.73 -8.82 13.45
C HIS A 209 -17.16 -8.68 12.93
N ASP A 210 -18.00 -7.93 13.65
CA ASP A 210 -19.39 -7.69 13.23
C ASP A 210 -19.41 -6.65 12.09
N PRO A 211 -19.93 -6.99 10.89
CA PRO A 211 -20.11 -6.04 9.79
C PRO A 211 -20.99 -4.83 10.11
N LYS A 212 -21.78 -4.89 11.19
CA LYS A 212 -22.71 -3.84 11.60
C LYS A 212 -22.19 -2.98 12.75
N ASP A 213 -20.99 -3.23 13.23
CA ASP A 213 -20.33 -2.40 14.23
C ASP A 213 -19.53 -1.32 13.50
N ASP A 214 -20.03 -0.08 13.57
CA ASP A 214 -19.48 1.08 12.87
C ASP A 214 -18.02 1.41 13.25
N ARG A 215 -17.44 0.75 14.27
CA ARG A 215 -16.02 0.85 14.66
C ARG A 215 -15.11 -0.13 13.91
N ASN A 216 -15.70 -1.09 13.18
CA ASN A 216 -15.01 -2.10 12.39
C ASN A 216 -14.99 -1.76 10.89
N LEU A 217 -15.49 -0.58 10.51
CA LEU A 217 -15.50 0.00 9.17
C LEU A 217 -14.40 1.05 9.03
#